data_AF-A0A9J7AJ68-F1
#
_entry.id   AF-A0A9J7AJ68-F1
#
_cell.length_a   1.000
_cell.length_b   1.000
_cell.length_c   1.000
_cell.angle_alpha   90.00
_cell.angle_beta   90.00
_cell.angle_gamma   90.00
#
_symmetry.space_group_name_H-M   'P 1'
#
loop_
_entity.id
_entity.type
_entity.pdbx_description
1 polymer ?
#
loop_
_entity_poly.entity_id
_entity_poly.type
_entity_poly.pdbx_seq_one_letter_code
_entity_poly.pdbx_strand_id
1 'polypeptide(L)'
;MKRLFTIFTGFVLVLLTAYTYWFHSEAACDKREGLWAVNGSYCIERDCYESGTCGKRSNPAHECSEVEVGATISEVYFKLGQPNKMANDVYFWPAYKVGSGEVRGEIINGILQSLECSAI
;
A
#
# COMPACT_ATOMS: atom_id res chain seq x y z
N MET A 1 33.80 -35.75 1.73
CA MET A 1 33.55 -34.42 2.35
C MET A 1 33.08 -33.35 1.36
N LYS A 2 33.68 -33.18 0.16
CA LYS A 2 33.23 -32.17 -0.83
C LYS A 2 31.76 -32.30 -1.30
N ARG A 3 31.26 -33.53 -1.51
CA ARG A 3 29.87 -33.77 -1.96
C ARG A 3 28.78 -33.39 -0.94
N LEU A 4 29.06 -33.52 0.37
CA LEU A 4 28.11 -33.14 1.42
C LEU A 4 27.96 -31.62 1.52
N PHE A 5 29.06 -30.89 1.31
CA PHE A 5 29.07 -29.42 1.33
C PHE A 5 28.26 -28.81 0.18
N THR A 6 28.30 -29.44 -1.01
CA THR A 6 27.53 -29.00 -2.19
C THR A 6 26.03 -29.26 -2.06
N ILE A 7 25.63 -30.36 -1.39
CA ILE A 7 24.22 -30.67 -1.15
C ILE A 7 23.61 -29.69 -0.12
N PHE A 8 24.36 -29.36 0.94
CA PHE A 8 23.92 -28.41 1.95
C PHE A 8 23.73 -26.99 1.39
N THR A 9 24.65 -26.54 0.53
CA THR A 9 24.53 -25.22 -0.13
C THR A 9 23.37 -25.17 -1.11
N GLY A 10 23.11 -26.24 -1.88
CA GLY A 10 21.95 -26.31 -2.76
C GLY A 10 20.62 -26.26 -1.99
N PHE A 11 20.52 -26.95 -0.85
CA PHE A 11 19.29 -26.98 -0.05
C PHE A 11 18.98 -25.62 0.60
N VAL A 12 20.01 -24.91 1.10
CA VAL A 12 19.85 -23.55 1.65
C VAL A 12 19.36 -22.58 0.56
N LEU A 13 19.88 -22.70 -0.67
CA LEU A 13 19.46 -21.85 -1.78
C LEU A 13 17.98 -22.08 -2.16
N VAL A 14 17.52 -23.34 -2.17
CA VAL A 14 16.12 -23.69 -2.45
C VAL A 14 15.18 -23.18 -1.37
N LEU A 15 15.57 -23.26 -0.09
CA LEU A 15 14.77 -22.72 1.01
C LEU A 15 14.67 -21.19 0.94
N LEU A 16 15.75 -20.50 0.58
CA LEU A 16 15.73 -19.04 0.43
C LEU A 16 14.85 -18.59 -0.73
N THR A 17 14.89 -19.26 -1.88
CA THR A 17 14.02 -18.91 -3.03
C THR A 17 12.56 -19.22 -2.74
N ALA A 18 12.26 -20.33 -2.04
CA ALA A 18 10.91 -20.63 -1.61
C ALA A 18 10.37 -19.59 -0.61
N TYR A 19 11.21 -19.14 0.31
CA TYR A 19 10.85 -18.10 1.29
C TYR A 19 10.56 -16.75 0.62
N THR A 20 11.43 -16.29 -0.29
CA THR A 20 11.20 -15.02 -1.00
C THR A 20 9.96 -15.07 -1.90
N TYR A 21 9.72 -16.21 -2.54
CA TYR A 21 8.53 -16.42 -3.38
C TYR A 21 7.24 -16.43 -2.55
N TRP A 22 7.24 -17.09 -1.40
CA TRP A 22 6.07 -17.12 -0.51
C TRP A 22 5.73 -15.73 0.04
N PHE A 23 6.76 -14.94 0.41
CA PHE A 23 6.58 -13.55 0.87
C PHE A 23 5.99 -12.60 -0.19
N HIS A 24 6.15 -12.92 -1.47
CA HIS A 24 5.60 -12.15 -2.59
C HIS A 24 4.28 -12.71 -3.12
N SER A 25 3.55 -13.49 -2.31
CA SER A 25 2.23 -13.97 -2.67
C SER A 25 1.11 -13.11 -2.09
N GLU A 26 -0.04 -13.10 -2.77
CA GLU A 26 -1.29 -12.48 -2.29
C GLU A 26 -1.69 -13.02 -0.90
N ALA A 27 -1.63 -14.34 -0.71
CA ALA A 27 -1.95 -14.96 0.57
C ALA A 27 -1.03 -14.50 1.72
N ALA A 28 0.26 -14.27 1.45
CA ALA A 28 1.18 -13.72 2.44
C ALA A 28 0.95 -12.22 2.68
N CYS A 29 0.44 -11.49 1.68
CA CYS A 29 0.01 -10.11 1.84
C CYS A 29 -1.20 -10.01 2.78
N ASP A 30 -2.23 -10.80 2.52
CA ASP A 30 -3.46 -10.83 3.31
C ASP A 30 -3.18 -11.21 4.77
N LYS A 31 -2.29 -12.18 5.00
CA LYS A 31 -1.89 -12.60 6.36
C LYS A 31 -1.20 -11.47 7.15
N ARG A 32 -0.57 -10.52 6.47
CA ARG A 32 0.05 -9.33 7.08
C ARG A 32 -0.89 -8.13 7.09
N GLU A 33 -2.16 -8.33 6.73
CA GLU A 33 -3.16 -7.29 6.57
C GLU A 33 -2.69 -6.18 5.60
N GLY A 34 -1.89 -6.56 4.60
CA GLY A 34 -1.49 -5.69 3.51
C GLY A 34 -2.57 -5.62 2.42
N LEU A 35 -2.35 -4.75 1.43
CA LEU A 35 -3.23 -4.64 0.27
C LEU A 35 -2.52 -5.18 -0.97
N TRP A 36 -3.07 -6.23 -1.57
CA TRP A 36 -2.50 -6.83 -2.76
C TRP A 36 -2.74 -5.97 -4.00
N ALA A 37 -1.65 -5.51 -4.63
CA ALA A 37 -1.69 -4.73 -5.87
C ALA A 37 -1.61 -5.67 -7.08
N VAL A 38 -2.78 -6.19 -7.51
CA VAL A 38 -2.91 -7.16 -8.62
C VAL A 38 -2.11 -6.78 -9.88
N ASN A 39 -2.12 -5.50 -10.26
CA ASN A 39 -1.47 -5.02 -11.48
C ASN A 39 0.07 -4.97 -11.42
N GLY A 40 0.66 -5.12 -10.24
CA GLY A 40 2.12 -5.12 -10.07
C GLY A 40 2.65 -6.36 -9.36
N SER A 41 1.77 -7.29 -8.97
CA SER A 41 2.12 -8.49 -8.21
C SER A 41 2.99 -8.20 -6.98
N TYR A 42 2.60 -7.17 -6.22
CA TYR A 42 3.28 -6.80 -4.98
C TYR A 42 2.27 -6.48 -3.87
N CYS A 43 2.75 -6.58 -2.63
CA CYS A 43 1.98 -6.24 -1.44
C CYS A 43 2.28 -4.81 -1.02
N ILE A 44 1.24 -4.00 -0.80
CA ILE A 44 1.35 -2.72 -0.11
C ILE A 44 1.24 -3.02 1.39
N GLU A 45 2.28 -2.66 2.14
CA GLU A 45 2.35 -2.89 3.59
C GLU A 45 1.76 -1.71 4.37
N ARG A 46 1.34 -1.94 5.62
CA ARG A 46 0.70 -0.89 6.45
C ARG A 46 1.63 0.30 6.76
N ASP A 47 2.93 0.08 6.73
CA ASP A 47 3.99 1.09 6.94
C ASP A 47 4.40 1.80 5.63
N CYS A 48 3.59 1.68 4.57
CA CYS A 48 3.94 2.21 3.27
C CYS A 48 4.12 3.74 3.26
N TYR A 49 3.55 4.46 4.23
CA TYR A 49 3.73 5.90 4.39
C TYR A 49 5.16 6.21 4.83
N GLU A 50 5.65 5.51 5.85
CA GLU A 50 6.99 5.64 6.40
C GLU A 50 8.05 5.15 5.41
N SER A 51 7.78 4.07 4.67
CA SER A 51 8.70 3.54 3.67
C SER A 51 8.57 4.19 2.29
N GLY A 52 7.56 5.03 2.06
CA GLY A 52 7.32 5.72 0.79
C GLY A 52 6.88 4.78 -0.36
N THR A 53 6.15 3.70 -0.06
CA THR A 53 5.81 2.62 -1.01
C THR A 53 4.31 2.49 -1.30
N CYS A 54 3.45 3.39 -0.81
CA CYS A 54 1.99 3.24 -0.98
C CYS A 54 1.52 3.28 -2.44
N GLY A 55 2.29 3.92 -3.33
CA GLY A 55 1.97 4.00 -4.76
C GLY A 55 0.62 4.66 -5.04
N LYS A 56 0.05 4.43 -6.23
CA LYS A 56 -1.29 4.94 -6.59
C LYS A 56 -2.32 3.83 -6.51
N ARG A 57 -3.46 4.09 -5.86
CA ARG A 57 -4.59 3.15 -5.80
C ARG A 57 -5.43 3.23 -7.08
N SER A 58 -6.12 2.13 -7.40
CA SER A 58 -6.94 2.03 -8.60
C SER A 58 -8.23 2.86 -8.52
N ASN A 59 -8.83 2.94 -7.34
CA ASN A 59 -10.12 3.58 -7.12
C ASN A 59 -10.21 4.25 -5.73
N PRO A 60 -9.43 5.32 -5.46
CA PRO A 60 -9.50 6.02 -4.16
C PRO A 60 -10.90 6.47 -3.76
N ALA A 61 -11.77 6.86 -4.69
CA ALA A 61 -13.13 7.31 -4.35
C ALA A 61 -13.98 6.20 -3.70
N HIS A 62 -13.78 4.93 -4.09
CA HIS A 62 -14.45 3.80 -3.45
C HIS A 62 -13.92 3.54 -2.04
N GLU A 63 -12.60 3.48 -1.92
CA GLU A 63 -11.89 3.22 -0.65
C GLU A 63 -12.06 4.38 0.35
N CYS A 64 -12.31 5.59 -0.13
CA CYS A 64 -12.53 6.80 0.66
C CYS A 64 -13.65 6.63 1.69
N SER A 65 -14.70 5.87 1.36
CA SER A 65 -15.80 5.60 2.28
C SER A 65 -15.41 4.73 3.49
N GLU A 66 -14.26 4.06 3.43
CA GLU A 66 -13.72 3.23 4.51
C GLU A 66 -12.75 3.98 5.43
N VAL A 67 -12.41 5.23 5.10
CA VAL A 67 -11.46 6.05 5.88
C VAL A 67 -12.25 6.98 6.79
N GLU A 68 -12.06 6.81 8.10
CA GLU A 68 -12.76 7.60 9.11
C GLU A 68 -11.98 8.88 9.47
N VAL A 69 -12.72 9.96 9.75
CA VAL A 69 -12.14 11.15 10.38
C VAL A 69 -11.51 10.75 11.72
N GLY A 70 -10.30 11.25 11.98
CA GLY A 70 -9.46 10.82 13.10
C GLY A 70 -8.41 9.76 12.73
N ALA A 71 -8.49 9.17 11.53
CA ALA A 71 -7.47 8.27 11.03
C ALA A 71 -6.09 8.95 10.95
N THR A 72 -5.05 8.14 11.17
CA THR A 72 -3.66 8.61 11.03
C THR A 72 -3.29 8.80 9.55
N ILE A 73 -2.33 9.68 9.26
CA ILE A 73 -1.83 9.87 7.90
C ILE A 73 -1.35 8.55 7.27
N SER A 74 -0.73 7.66 8.05
CA SER A 74 -0.28 6.35 7.57
C SER A 74 -1.46 5.49 7.12
N GLU A 75 -2.57 5.49 7.86
CA GLU A 75 -3.80 4.78 7.49
C GLU A 75 -4.47 5.38 6.24
N VAL A 76 -4.53 6.71 6.14
CA VAL A 76 -5.06 7.39 4.95
C VAL A 76 -4.24 7.03 3.72
N TYR A 77 -2.92 7.05 3.81
CA TYR A 77 -2.01 6.68 2.73
C TYR A 77 -2.10 5.20 2.38
N PHE A 78 -2.28 4.32 3.37
CA PHE A 78 -2.47 2.90 3.14
C PHE A 78 -3.74 2.64 2.32
N LYS A 79 -4.86 3.28 2.67
CA LYS A 79 -6.15 3.11 2.01
C LYS A 79 -6.23 3.80 0.64
N LEU A 80 -5.86 5.09 0.58
CA LEU A 80 -6.04 5.94 -0.61
C LEU A 80 -4.80 6.00 -1.50
N GLY A 81 -3.66 5.55 -1.00
CA GLY A 81 -2.38 5.64 -1.68
C GLY A 81 -1.74 7.02 -1.54
N GLN A 82 -0.80 7.28 -2.42
CA GLN A 82 -0.09 8.54 -2.49
C GLN A 82 -0.93 9.61 -3.20
N PRO A 83 -1.08 10.80 -2.60
CA PRO A 83 -1.80 11.92 -3.21
C PRO A 83 -1.11 12.38 -4.50
N ASN A 84 -1.88 12.91 -5.45
CA ASN A 84 -1.36 13.53 -6.66
C ASN A 84 -0.86 14.96 -6.40
N LYS A 85 -1.41 15.62 -5.38
CA LYS A 85 -1.13 17.01 -5.04
C LYS A 85 -1.30 17.20 -3.53
N MET A 86 -0.46 18.07 -2.99
CA MET A 86 -0.52 18.52 -1.60
C MET A 86 -0.39 20.05 -1.59
N ALA A 87 -1.24 20.71 -0.81
CA ALA A 87 -1.19 22.16 -0.62
C ALA A 87 -1.47 22.47 0.86
N ASN A 88 -0.41 22.80 1.60
CA ASN A 88 -0.43 22.89 3.06
C ASN A 88 -0.95 21.57 3.67
N ASP A 89 -1.97 21.64 4.52
CA ASP A 89 -2.61 20.49 5.16
C ASP A 89 -3.70 19.82 4.30
N VAL A 90 -3.85 20.25 3.03
CA VAL A 90 -4.85 19.71 2.11
C VAL A 90 -4.21 18.76 1.10
N TYR A 91 -4.75 17.56 1.04
CA TYR A 91 -4.27 16.45 0.24
C TYR A 91 -5.32 16.07 -0.79
N PHE A 92 -4.85 15.74 -1.99
CA PHE A 92 -5.70 15.43 -3.12
C PHE A 92 -5.30 14.08 -3.69
N TRP A 93 -6.30 13.22 -3.91
CA TRP A 93 -6.14 11.93 -4.56
C TRP A 93 -7.01 11.89 -5.80
N PRO A 94 -6.55 11.27 -6.90
CA PRO A 94 -7.43 11.06 -8.04
C PRO A 94 -8.58 10.14 -7.62
N ALA A 95 -9.82 10.43 -7.99
CA ALA A 95 -10.95 9.56 -7.68
C ALA A 95 -10.78 8.15 -8.26
N TYR A 96 -10.15 8.07 -9.44
CA TYR A 96 -9.88 6.84 -10.18
C TYR A 96 -8.47 6.88 -10.79
N LYS A 97 -7.89 5.71 -11.08
CA LYS A 97 -6.61 5.61 -11.80
C LYS A 97 -6.68 6.20 -13.21
N VAL A 98 -7.83 6.12 -13.85
CA VAL A 98 -8.12 6.69 -15.18
C VAL A 98 -9.51 7.33 -15.11
N GLY A 99 -9.59 8.64 -15.33
CA GLY A 99 -10.86 9.38 -15.25
C GLY A 99 -10.67 10.81 -14.76
N SER A 100 -11.81 11.46 -14.45
CA SER A 100 -11.89 12.76 -13.77
C SER A 100 -12.44 12.56 -12.36
N GLY A 101 -12.27 13.57 -11.51
CA GLY A 101 -12.65 13.53 -10.09
C GLY A 101 -11.46 13.45 -9.15
N GLU A 102 -11.64 14.04 -7.98
CA GLU A 102 -10.62 14.16 -6.95
C GLU A 102 -11.27 13.92 -5.59
N VAL A 103 -10.61 13.10 -4.77
CA VAL A 103 -10.90 12.98 -3.34
C VAL A 103 -10.05 14.02 -2.64
N ARG A 104 -10.67 14.82 -1.77
CA ARG A 104 -9.99 15.88 -1.02
C ARG A 104 -9.99 15.51 0.46
N GLY A 105 -8.84 15.57 1.11
CA GLY A 105 -8.71 15.39 2.55
C GLY A 105 -7.91 16.50 3.19
N GLU A 106 -8.22 16.80 4.45
CA GLU A 106 -7.43 17.72 5.28
C GLU A 106 -6.80 16.94 6.42
N ILE A 107 -5.47 16.97 6.51
CA ILE A 107 -4.70 16.24 7.53
C ILE A 107 -3.87 17.26 8.30
N ILE A 108 -4.19 17.43 9.57
CA ILE A 108 -3.53 18.39 10.45
C ILE A 108 -2.79 17.60 11.53
N ASN A 109 -1.50 17.89 11.72
CA ASN A 109 -0.63 17.19 12.67
C ASN A 109 -0.65 15.66 12.47
N GLY A 110 -0.78 15.20 11.23
CA GLY A 110 -0.81 13.77 10.89
C GLY A 110 -2.13 13.06 11.16
N ILE A 111 -3.20 13.78 11.49
CA ILE A 111 -4.54 13.23 11.74
C ILE A 111 -5.56 13.80 10.75
N LEU A 112 -6.34 12.94 10.13
CA LEU A 112 -7.40 13.30 9.19
C LEU A 112 -8.52 14.07 9.89
N GLN A 113 -8.78 15.30 9.47
CA GLN A 113 -9.81 16.19 10.02
C GLN A 113 -11.07 16.21 9.15
N SER A 114 -10.91 16.12 7.84
CA SER A 114 -12.03 16.05 6.89
C SER A 114 -11.65 15.24 5.66
N LEU A 115 -12.65 14.59 5.06
CA LEU A 115 -12.49 13.79 3.85
C LEU A 115 -13.74 13.90 2.98
N GLU A 116 -13.56 14.36 1.75
CA GLU A 116 -14.59 14.54 0.74
C GLU A 116 -14.40 13.48 -0.36
N CYS A 117 -15.25 12.46 -0.35
CA CYS A 117 -15.18 11.33 -1.29
C CYS A 117 -15.90 11.58 -2.62
N SER A 118 -16.44 12.78 -2.83
CA SER A 118 -17.15 13.11 -4.06
C SER A 118 -16.16 13.28 -5.20
N ALA A 119 -16.21 12.36 -6.19
CA ALA A 119 -15.56 12.56 -7.46
C ALA A 119 -16.26 13.72 -8.20
N ILE A 120 -15.75 14.94 -8.05
CA ILE A 120 -16.24 16.13 -8.77
C ILE A 120 -16.07 15.96 -10.28
#